data_AF-Q1MNN9-F1
#
_entry.id   AF-Q1MNN9-F1
#
_cell.length_a   1.000
_cell.length_b   1.000
_cell.length_c   1.000
_cell.angle_alpha   90.00
_cell.angle_beta   90.00
_cell.angle_gamma   90.00
#
_symmetry.space_group_name_H-M   'P 1'
#
loop_
_entity.id
_entity.type
_entity.pdbx_description
1 polymer ?
#
loop_
_entity_poly.entity_id
_entity_poly.type
_entity_poly.pdbx_seq_one_letter_code
_entity_poly.pdbx_strand_id
1 'polypeptide(L)'
;MVSYIRLLGSIFLVLAIFGCGAQFNKPSLLDETPIDYSSVLSDYIVELEKEPLQYILLKKEKFSQMEIYNYQFTSQHWSPDNFVSPAIWEHQVDIYIPHHPVSERALLIINNGINNGTFFTSPKAPTDFTPEVLEEIARSTKTVVIALSDIPNQYLTYRGDWRFLKEDESIAMSWSSFLQDPESRYTRPLYVPMVAAVSQAMTLAEKELQALKIKHFIVSGVSKRGWTTWLSAIADSRVDAITPFVIDALNTRKVLGHMYKTYGNNWPIAFYPYYRFDLDKQLDTVPFFNLMNIVDPYRYLGTPYKSRLAIPKYIVNASGDDFYVPDNSSFYYDDLPGEKALRFAPNSNHHGILNFTKQSLIPFVNRVQKGISTPVLDISTEMTERVQYVTVRFSEVPEKIVLWKAANPESRDFRYACRVRYMETPLHLSATGEVSVSLEIPSVGWQAAFIEATFKDGFVATTPVYILPKDIYPPIKIPPVHGLLCKFVHGRT
;
A
#
# COMPACT_ATOMS: atom_id res chain seq x y z
N MET A 1 -67.18 -60.43 7.77
CA MET A 1 -68.48 -59.90 8.21
C MET A 1 -68.26 -59.35 9.62
N VAL A 2 -68.41 -58.02 9.78
CA VAL A 2 -68.52 -57.24 11.04
C VAL A 2 -67.27 -57.24 11.95
N SER A 3 -66.42 -56.20 11.94
CA SER A 3 -66.52 -54.88 12.63
C SER A 3 -66.27 -54.94 14.14
N TYR A 4 -65.58 -54.02 14.85
CA TYR A 4 -64.84 -52.78 14.56
C TYR A 4 -64.17 -52.34 15.91
N ILE A 5 -63.00 -51.66 15.86
CA ILE A 5 -62.57 -50.50 16.69
C ILE A 5 -62.26 -50.67 18.21
N ARG A 6 -60.97 -50.57 18.61
CA ARG A 6 -60.20 -49.40 19.16
C ARG A 6 -60.65 -49.01 20.59
N LEU A 7 -59.80 -48.65 21.56
CA LEU A 7 -58.63 -47.78 21.51
C LEU A 7 -57.81 -47.87 22.84
N LEU A 8 -56.48 -47.88 22.71
CA LEU A 8 -55.39 -47.30 23.53
C LEU A 8 -55.48 -47.24 25.06
N GLY A 9 -54.45 -47.79 25.70
CA GLY A 9 -54.08 -47.50 27.10
C GLY A 9 -52.93 -48.39 27.59
N SER A 10 -51.73 -48.25 27.02
CA SER A 10 -50.55 -48.99 27.49
C SER A 10 -49.91 -48.28 28.68
N ILE A 11 -50.10 -48.88 29.85
CA ILE A 11 -49.25 -48.73 31.04
C ILE A 11 -48.00 -49.58 30.81
N PHE A 12 -46.80 -49.01 30.95
CA PHE A 12 -45.63 -49.77 31.42
C PHE A 12 -44.77 -48.88 32.31
N LEU A 13 -44.84 -49.22 33.60
CA LEU A 13 -43.85 -48.99 34.64
C LEU A 13 -42.60 -49.83 34.31
N VAL A 14 -41.38 -49.39 34.69
CA VAL A 14 -40.33 -50.22 35.35
C VAL A 14 -39.00 -49.44 35.51
N LEU A 15 -38.67 -49.22 36.79
CA LEU A 15 -37.39 -49.26 37.51
C LEU A 15 -36.17 -48.40 37.13
N ALA A 16 -36.02 -47.35 37.96
CA ALA A 16 -34.87 -46.93 38.77
C ALA A 16 -33.49 -47.60 38.61
N ILE A 17 -32.46 -46.76 38.45
CA ILE A 17 -31.15 -46.91 39.11
C ILE A 17 -30.68 -45.51 39.60
N PHE A 18 -30.33 -45.43 40.88
CA PHE A 18 -29.68 -44.28 41.52
C PHE A 18 -28.27 -44.07 40.95
N GLY A 19 -27.96 -42.86 40.50
CA GLY A 19 -26.62 -42.43 40.14
C GLY A 19 -26.45 -40.95 40.45
N CYS A 20 -25.55 -40.65 41.39
CA CYS A 20 -25.23 -39.32 41.88
C CYS A 20 -24.82 -38.41 40.70
N GLY A 21 -25.66 -37.42 40.38
CA GLY A 21 -25.35 -36.41 39.37
C GLY A 21 -24.39 -35.37 39.95
N ALA A 22 -23.09 -35.54 39.72
CA ALA A 22 -22.19 -34.40 39.69
C ALA A 22 -22.62 -33.50 38.53
N GLN A 23 -23.21 -32.35 38.84
CA GLN A 23 -23.37 -31.27 37.87
C GLN A 23 -21.96 -30.84 37.45
N PHE A 24 -21.51 -31.34 36.30
CA PHE A 24 -20.50 -30.63 35.54
C PHE A 24 -21.09 -29.28 35.18
N ASN A 25 -20.69 -28.24 35.92
CA ASN A 25 -20.82 -26.86 35.46
C ASN A 25 -20.22 -26.81 34.07
N LYS A 26 -21.06 -26.63 33.05
CA LYS A 26 -20.62 -26.08 31.77
C LYS A 26 -19.83 -24.82 32.09
N PRO A 27 -18.60 -24.64 31.59
CA PRO A 27 -17.98 -23.34 31.61
C PRO A 27 -18.96 -22.39 30.94
N SER A 28 -19.33 -21.34 31.67
CA SER A 28 -19.99 -20.17 31.11
C SER A 28 -19.23 -19.73 29.86
N LEU A 29 -19.97 -19.38 28.81
CA LEU A 29 -19.44 -18.74 27.62
C LEU A 29 -18.36 -17.73 28.04
N LEU A 30 -17.15 -17.95 27.55
CA LEU A 30 -16.11 -16.94 27.60
C LEU A 30 -16.71 -15.68 26.97
N ASP A 31 -16.66 -14.56 27.69
CA ASP A 31 -16.79 -13.23 27.09
C ASP A 31 -15.65 -13.13 26.07
N GLU A 32 -15.89 -13.55 24.83
CA GLU A 32 -15.00 -13.25 23.72
C GLU A 32 -15.12 -11.76 23.48
N THR A 33 -14.17 -11.00 24.04
CA THR A 33 -14.00 -9.59 23.71
C THR A 33 -13.92 -9.48 22.19
N PRO A 34 -14.78 -8.68 21.53
CA PRO A 34 -14.77 -8.54 20.08
C PRO A 34 -13.37 -8.17 19.59
N ILE A 35 -12.93 -8.77 18.49
CA ILE A 35 -11.62 -8.48 17.90
C ILE A 35 -11.59 -7.02 17.44
N ASP A 36 -10.65 -6.24 17.98
CA ASP A 36 -10.31 -4.93 17.43
C ASP A 36 -9.41 -5.12 16.21
N TYR A 37 -10.02 -5.17 15.02
CA TYR A 37 -9.29 -5.30 13.77
C TYR A 37 -8.25 -4.19 13.54
N SER A 38 -8.39 -3.03 14.18
CA SER A 38 -7.43 -1.93 14.04
C SER A 38 -6.13 -2.17 14.82
N SER A 39 -6.14 -2.98 15.87
CA SER A 39 -4.92 -3.28 16.66
C SER A 39 -4.11 -4.47 16.13
N VAL A 40 -4.65 -5.25 15.19
CA VAL A 40 -4.04 -6.50 14.69
C VAL A 40 -2.56 -6.34 14.32
N LEU A 41 -2.20 -5.27 13.60
CA LEU A 41 -0.82 -5.05 13.17
C LEU A 41 0.13 -4.75 14.33
N SER A 42 -0.27 -3.86 15.24
CA SER A 42 0.55 -3.48 16.39
C SER A 42 0.67 -4.63 17.39
N ASP A 43 -0.44 -5.33 17.66
CA ASP A 43 -0.46 -6.46 18.59
C ASP A 43 0.42 -7.60 18.08
N TYR A 44 0.38 -7.86 16.76
CA TYR A 44 1.22 -8.87 16.13
C TYR A 44 2.71 -8.53 16.23
N ILE A 45 3.10 -7.27 16.03
CA ILE A 45 4.50 -6.83 16.19
C ILE A 45 4.95 -6.99 17.66
N VAL A 46 4.14 -6.53 18.62
CA VAL A 46 4.47 -6.62 20.06
C VAL A 46 4.63 -8.07 20.51
N GLU A 47 3.80 -8.98 20.00
CA GLU A 47 3.96 -10.40 20.29
C GLU A 47 5.25 -10.95 19.70
N LEU A 48 5.54 -10.63 18.43
CA LEU A 48 6.73 -11.11 17.74
C LEU A 48 8.04 -10.58 18.36
N GLU A 49 8.04 -9.37 18.93
CA GLU A 49 9.20 -8.80 19.64
C GLU A 49 9.65 -9.60 20.87
N LYS A 50 8.81 -10.52 21.39
CA LYS A 50 9.18 -11.44 22.48
C LYS A 50 10.09 -12.56 22.01
N GLU A 51 10.09 -12.86 20.71
CA GLU A 51 10.93 -13.88 20.11
C GLU A 51 12.35 -13.34 19.83
N PRO A 52 13.40 -14.17 19.93
CA PRO A 52 14.75 -13.72 19.64
C PRO A 52 14.92 -13.39 18.15
N LEU A 53 15.53 -12.24 17.87
CA LEU A 53 15.89 -11.84 16.51
C LEU A 53 16.92 -12.81 15.89
N GLN A 54 16.64 -13.32 14.68
CA GLN A 54 17.46 -14.32 13.99
C GLN A 54 18.07 -13.74 12.71
N TYR A 55 19.40 -13.59 12.68
CA TYR A 55 20.12 -13.09 11.52
C TYR A 55 21.58 -13.51 11.53
N ILE A 56 22.20 -13.52 10.34
CA ILE A 56 23.60 -13.86 10.12
C ILE A 56 24.22 -12.77 9.25
N LEU A 57 25.31 -12.15 9.72
CA LEU A 57 26.15 -11.28 8.88
C LEU A 57 26.87 -12.15 7.85
N LEU A 58 26.52 -12.00 6.58
CA LEU A 58 27.13 -12.73 5.48
C LEU A 58 28.42 -12.07 5.01
N LYS A 59 28.39 -10.74 4.88
CA LYS A 59 29.48 -9.98 4.27
C LYS A 59 29.53 -8.56 4.80
N LYS A 60 30.75 -8.04 4.93
CA LYS A 60 31.03 -6.63 5.20
C LYS A 60 32.05 -6.13 4.18
N GLU A 61 31.66 -5.14 3.40
CA GLU A 61 32.49 -4.55 2.36
C GLU A 61 32.77 -3.09 2.68
N LYS A 62 34.01 -2.66 2.45
CA LYS A 62 34.43 -1.27 2.59
C LYS A 62 34.81 -0.73 1.22
N PHE A 63 34.15 0.34 0.82
CA PHE A 63 34.43 1.12 -0.37
C PHE A 63 34.99 2.49 0.04
N SER A 64 35.48 3.27 -0.92
CA SER A 64 36.10 4.58 -0.64
C SER A 64 35.17 5.58 0.04
N GLN A 65 33.85 5.46 -0.15
CA GLN A 65 32.84 6.41 0.36
C GLN A 65 31.70 5.75 1.16
N MET A 66 31.76 4.45 1.41
CA MET A 66 30.70 3.72 2.11
C MET A 66 31.18 2.37 2.67
N GLU A 67 30.48 1.87 3.68
CA GLU A 67 30.52 0.46 4.08
C GLU A 67 29.17 -0.19 3.76
N ILE A 68 29.17 -1.44 3.28
CA ILE A 68 27.96 -2.22 3.00
C ILE A 68 27.99 -3.48 3.84
N TYR A 69 26.94 -3.72 4.63
CA TYR A 69 26.76 -4.95 5.40
C TYR A 69 25.61 -5.75 4.79
N ASN A 70 25.84 -7.02 4.50
CA ASN A 70 24.81 -7.92 3.97
C ASN A 70 24.45 -8.96 5.03
N TYR A 71 23.18 -9.07 5.35
CA TYR A 71 22.65 -10.02 6.33
C TYR A 71 21.65 -10.97 5.68
N GLN A 72 21.71 -12.24 6.05
CA GLN A 72 20.56 -13.14 5.96
C GLN A 72 19.75 -12.97 7.23
N PHE A 73 18.44 -12.79 7.09
CA PHE A 73 17.55 -12.38 8.17
C PHE A 73 16.26 -13.19 8.17
N THR A 74 15.92 -13.81 9.29
CA THR A 74 14.63 -14.49 9.47
C THR A 74 13.72 -13.60 10.29
N SER A 75 12.66 -13.08 9.68
CA SER A 75 11.78 -12.12 10.36
C SER A 75 10.81 -12.78 11.31
N GLN A 76 10.30 -13.97 10.96
CA GLN A 76 9.26 -14.66 11.72
C GLN A 76 9.04 -16.08 11.20
N HIS A 77 8.22 -16.83 11.94
CA HIS A 77 7.48 -17.98 11.41
C HIS A 77 6.01 -17.58 11.25
N TRP A 78 5.53 -17.51 10.00
CA TRP A 78 4.15 -17.18 9.69
C TRP A 78 3.48 -18.27 8.86
N SER A 79 2.68 -19.09 9.53
CA SER A 79 1.76 -20.04 8.90
C SER A 79 0.55 -20.26 9.82
N PRO A 80 -0.32 -19.25 9.97
CA PRO A 80 -1.50 -19.36 10.82
C PRO A 80 -2.32 -20.58 10.40
N ASP A 81 -2.62 -21.49 11.34
CA ASP A 81 -3.31 -22.77 11.10
C ASP A 81 -2.65 -23.70 10.07
N ASN A 82 -1.33 -23.62 9.90
CA ASN A 82 -0.58 -24.29 8.83
C ASN A 82 -1.14 -23.95 7.44
N PHE A 83 -1.63 -22.71 7.26
CA PHE A 83 -2.28 -22.26 6.03
C PHE A 83 -1.28 -21.92 4.93
N VAL A 84 -0.04 -21.56 5.24
CA VAL A 84 0.94 -21.03 4.28
C VAL A 84 2.25 -21.80 4.34
N SER A 85 2.89 -22.03 3.20
CA SER A 85 4.21 -22.65 3.12
C SER A 85 5.11 -21.94 2.08
N PRO A 86 6.42 -21.72 2.37
CA PRO A 86 7.09 -22.02 3.64
C PRO A 86 6.61 -21.14 4.79
N ALA A 87 6.65 -21.69 6.01
CA ALA A 87 6.30 -20.95 7.23
C ALA A 87 7.41 -19.98 7.66
N ILE A 88 8.67 -20.30 7.35
CA ILE A 88 9.82 -19.46 7.67
C ILE A 88 9.86 -18.31 6.67
N TRP A 89 9.95 -17.08 7.19
CA TRP A 89 10.12 -15.88 6.39
C TRP A 89 11.57 -15.42 6.45
N GLU A 90 12.32 -15.70 5.39
CA GLU A 90 13.72 -15.33 5.23
C GLU A 90 13.86 -14.16 4.27
N HIS A 91 14.81 -13.27 4.53
CA HIS A 91 15.02 -12.03 3.79
C HIS A 91 16.51 -11.74 3.66
N GLN A 92 16.87 -10.97 2.64
CA GLN A 92 18.14 -10.26 2.61
C GLN A 92 17.96 -8.84 3.19
N VAL A 93 18.86 -8.46 4.11
CA VAL A 93 18.97 -7.09 4.63
C VAL A 93 20.33 -6.52 4.29
N ASP A 94 20.35 -5.47 3.46
CA ASP A 94 21.56 -4.74 3.10
C ASP A 94 21.58 -3.37 3.79
N ILE A 95 22.67 -3.05 4.49
CA ILE A 95 22.86 -1.77 5.16
C ILE A 95 23.99 -1.01 4.48
N TYR A 96 23.64 0.10 3.83
CA TYR A 96 24.55 1.04 3.18
C TYR A 96 24.85 2.19 4.13
N ILE A 97 26.09 2.24 4.62
CA ILE A 97 26.57 3.24 5.57
C ILE A 97 27.48 4.22 4.82
N PRO A 98 27.01 5.43 4.45
CA PRO A 98 27.85 6.40 3.76
C PRO A 98 28.94 6.94 4.70
N HIS A 99 30.03 7.47 4.13
CA HIS A 99 31.05 8.15 4.90
C HIS A 99 30.49 9.40 5.61
N HIS A 100 30.80 9.57 6.91
CA HIS A 100 30.21 10.58 7.78
C HIS A 100 28.68 10.57 7.79
N PRO A 101 28.05 9.46 8.20
CA PRO A 101 26.60 9.32 8.17
C PRO A 101 25.95 10.25 9.20
N VAL A 102 24.80 10.81 8.84
CA VAL A 102 23.89 11.45 9.81
C VAL A 102 23.41 10.37 10.78
N SER A 103 23.41 10.70 12.07
CA SER A 103 23.03 9.78 13.15
C SER A 103 21.53 9.83 13.45
N GLU A 104 21.06 8.92 14.30
CA GLU A 104 19.69 8.80 14.82
C GLU A 104 18.60 8.35 13.83
N ARG A 105 18.66 8.77 12.57
CA ARG A 105 17.64 8.43 11.58
C ARG A 105 18.22 7.76 10.34
N ALA A 106 17.62 6.63 9.95
CA ALA A 106 17.93 5.89 8.73
C ALA A 106 16.76 5.94 7.73
N LEU A 107 17.04 5.63 6.46
CA LEU A 107 16.05 5.34 5.45
C LEU A 107 15.92 3.82 5.31
N LEU A 108 14.73 3.27 5.57
CA LEU A 108 14.40 1.87 5.32
C LEU A 108 13.61 1.74 4.02
N ILE A 109 14.17 1.01 3.07
CA ILE A 109 13.56 0.66 1.79
C ILE A 109 13.02 -0.76 1.87
N ILE A 110 11.72 -0.90 1.66
CA ILE A 110 11.04 -2.19 1.51
C ILE A 110 11.10 -2.57 0.02
N ASN A 111 11.91 -3.59 -0.28
CA ASN A 111 12.24 -4.01 -1.64
C ASN A 111 11.57 -5.35 -1.98
N ASN A 112 11.40 -5.62 -3.27
CA ASN A 112 10.92 -6.93 -3.73
C ASN A 112 12.03 -7.99 -3.71
N GLY A 113 11.79 -9.11 -4.37
CA GLY A 113 12.71 -10.24 -4.46
C GLY A 113 11.93 -11.53 -4.67
N ILE A 114 12.64 -12.62 -4.97
CA ILE A 114 12.11 -13.98 -4.90
C ILE A 114 13.17 -14.78 -4.16
N ASN A 115 12.93 -15.08 -2.90
CA ASN A 115 13.80 -15.92 -2.09
C ASN A 115 13.44 -17.41 -2.21
N ASN A 116 12.15 -17.72 -2.30
CA ASN A 116 11.66 -19.09 -2.44
C ASN A 116 11.45 -19.43 -3.92
N GLY A 117 12.46 -20.05 -4.52
CA GLY A 117 12.36 -20.60 -5.87
C GLY A 117 11.30 -21.70 -5.99
N THR A 118 10.86 -21.96 -7.21
CA THR A 118 9.98 -23.08 -7.58
C THR A 118 10.71 -23.99 -8.56
N PHE A 119 10.10 -25.13 -8.92
CA PHE A 119 10.61 -26.02 -9.96
C PHE A 119 10.81 -25.32 -11.33
N PHE A 120 10.14 -24.20 -11.58
CA PHE A 120 10.20 -23.45 -12.84
C PHE A 120 10.87 -22.08 -12.73
N THR A 121 11.23 -21.64 -11.52
CA THR A 121 11.72 -20.27 -11.30
C THR A 121 12.71 -20.27 -10.15
N SER A 122 13.98 -20.00 -10.45
CA SER A 122 15.01 -19.79 -9.43
C SER A 122 14.75 -18.51 -8.62
N PRO A 123 15.35 -18.41 -7.41
CA PRO A 123 15.41 -17.14 -6.67
C PRO A 123 15.88 -15.98 -7.56
N LYS A 124 15.37 -14.78 -7.30
CA LYS A 124 15.68 -13.56 -8.06
C LYS A 124 15.99 -12.43 -7.11
N ALA A 125 17.05 -11.69 -7.43
CA ALA A 125 17.42 -10.48 -6.72
C ALA A 125 16.30 -9.42 -6.77
N PRO A 126 16.25 -8.52 -5.78
CA PRO A 126 15.40 -7.33 -5.81
C PRO A 126 15.66 -6.47 -7.05
N THR A 127 14.63 -5.79 -7.52
CA THR A 127 14.63 -4.96 -8.74
C THR A 127 13.93 -3.61 -8.60
N ASP A 128 13.14 -3.36 -7.53
CA ASP A 128 12.53 -2.03 -7.37
C ASP A 128 13.58 -0.97 -7.05
N PHE A 129 14.51 -1.31 -6.16
CA PHE A 129 15.65 -0.50 -5.80
C PHE A 129 16.91 -1.33 -6.00
N THR A 130 17.65 -1.05 -7.07
CA THR A 130 18.93 -1.74 -7.32
C THR A 130 20.01 -1.24 -6.35
N PRO A 131 21.09 -2.00 -6.13
CA PRO A 131 22.21 -1.56 -5.31
C PRO A 131 22.73 -0.16 -5.71
N GLU A 132 22.84 0.12 -7.01
CA GLU A 132 23.33 1.41 -7.51
C GLU A 132 22.41 2.58 -7.11
N VAL A 133 21.10 2.35 -7.10
CA VAL A 133 20.11 3.35 -6.66
C VAL A 133 20.25 3.60 -5.15
N LEU A 134 20.38 2.53 -4.36
CA LEU A 134 20.49 2.60 -2.90
C LEU A 134 21.78 3.30 -2.48
N GLU A 135 22.90 2.96 -3.11
CA GLU A 135 24.21 3.59 -2.92
C GLU A 135 24.18 5.10 -3.23
N GLU A 136 23.53 5.49 -4.33
CA GLU A 136 23.39 6.90 -4.71
C GLU A 136 22.54 7.67 -3.70
N ILE A 137 21.43 7.10 -3.23
CA ILE A 137 20.61 7.73 -2.19
C ILE A 137 21.40 7.89 -0.89
N ALA A 138 22.10 6.85 -0.44
CA ALA A 138 22.92 6.89 0.77
C ALA A 138 23.99 7.98 0.68
N ARG A 139 24.73 8.04 -0.44
CA ARG A 139 25.77 9.05 -0.69
C ARG A 139 25.19 10.46 -0.76
N SER A 140 24.14 10.66 -1.55
CA SER A 140 23.55 11.99 -1.80
C SER A 140 22.87 12.59 -0.57
N THR A 141 22.43 11.75 0.37
CA THR A 141 21.73 12.19 1.60
C THR A 141 22.59 12.08 2.86
N LYS A 142 23.77 11.45 2.76
CA LYS A 142 24.60 11.03 3.92
C LYS A 142 23.80 10.27 4.98
N THR A 143 22.74 9.58 4.58
CA THR A 143 21.86 8.83 5.48
C THR A 143 22.16 7.35 5.33
N VAL A 144 22.13 6.61 6.45
CA VAL A 144 22.17 5.14 6.37
C VAL A 144 20.94 4.65 5.63
N VAL A 145 21.13 3.85 4.59
CA VAL A 145 20.04 3.21 3.85
C VAL A 145 20.02 1.73 4.20
N ILE A 146 18.87 1.23 4.62
CA ILE A 146 18.62 -0.18 4.94
C ILE A 146 17.65 -0.70 3.90
N ALA A 147 18.04 -1.70 3.11
CA ALA A 147 17.16 -2.36 2.15
C ALA A 147 16.74 -3.73 2.70
N LEU A 148 15.45 -3.87 3.03
CA LEU A 148 14.82 -5.14 3.37
C LEU A 148 14.21 -5.72 2.10
N SER A 149 14.81 -6.78 1.58
CA SER A 149 14.36 -7.44 0.34
C SER A 149 13.46 -8.64 0.62
N ASP A 150 12.91 -9.21 -0.45
CA ASP A 150 12.02 -10.37 -0.38
C ASP A 150 10.73 -10.07 0.40
N ILE A 151 10.15 -8.89 0.16
CA ILE A 151 8.84 -8.50 0.69
C ILE A 151 7.81 -8.45 -0.46
N PRO A 152 6.76 -9.29 -0.44
CA PRO A 152 6.53 -10.39 0.51
C PRO A 152 7.53 -11.54 0.33
N ASN A 153 7.67 -12.38 1.37
CA ASN A 153 8.39 -13.65 1.29
C ASN A 153 7.73 -14.51 0.21
N GLN A 154 8.42 -14.85 -0.87
CA GLN A 154 7.78 -15.43 -2.05
C GLN A 154 8.72 -16.28 -2.92
N TYR A 155 8.24 -17.31 -3.62
CA TYR A 155 6.84 -17.75 -3.73
C TYR A 155 6.26 -18.38 -2.46
N LEU A 156 4.92 -18.35 -2.35
CA LEU A 156 4.14 -19.01 -1.30
C LEU A 156 3.15 -20.01 -1.90
N THR A 157 2.85 -21.05 -1.15
CA THR A 157 1.71 -21.94 -1.40
C THR A 157 0.73 -21.83 -0.24
N TYR A 158 -0.55 -22.08 -0.51
CA TYR A 158 -1.61 -21.92 0.45
C TYR A 158 -2.41 -23.22 0.57
N ARG A 159 -2.84 -23.60 1.78
CA ARG A 159 -3.59 -24.85 1.96
C ARG A 159 -4.88 -24.82 1.13
N GLY A 160 -5.05 -25.83 0.26
CA GLY A 160 -6.15 -25.91 -0.68
C GLY A 160 -5.87 -25.28 -2.06
N ASP A 161 -4.69 -24.68 -2.26
CA ASP A 161 -4.22 -24.14 -3.54
C ASP A 161 -2.79 -24.58 -3.82
N TRP A 162 -2.64 -25.43 -4.83
CA TRP A 162 -1.35 -26.02 -5.23
C TRP A 162 -0.45 -25.07 -6.02
N ARG A 163 -0.93 -23.86 -6.34
CA ARG A 163 -0.16 -22.89 -7.11
C ARG A 163 0.87 -22.19 -6.23
N PHE A 164 2.05 -21.97 -6.80
CA PHE A 164 3.02 -21.03 -6.27
C PHE A 164 2.57 -19.61 -6.59
N LEU A 165 2.08 -18.90 -5.58
CA LEU A 165 1.61 -17.52 -5.69
C LEU A 165 2.70 -16.55 -5.26
N LYS A 166 2.67 -15.35 -5.83
CA LYS A 166 3.54 -14.22 -5.47
C LYS A 166 2.78 -12.91 -5.63
N GLU A 167 3.37 -11.83 -5.13
CA GLU A 167 2.88 -10.46 -5.39
C GLU A 167 1.37 -10.33 -5.11
N ASP A 168 0.60 -9.74 -6.04
CA ASP A 168 -0.83 -9.50 -5.91
C ASP A 168 -1.67 -10.80 -5.84
N GLU A 169 -1.19 -11.92 -6.39
CA GLU A 169 -1.89 -13.21 -6.27
C GLU A 169 -1.88 -13.71 -4.82
N SER A 170 -0.74 -13.56 -4.12
CA SER A 170 -0.62 -13.92 -2.71
C SER A 170 -1.45 -13.01 -1.81
N ILE A 171 -1.49 -11.71 -2.12
CA ILE A 171 -2.37 -10.77 -1.40
C ILE A 171 -3.83 -11.17 -1.60
N ALA A 172 -4.27 -11.35 -2.83
CA ALA A 172 -5.66 -11.69 -3.14
C ALA A 172 -6.09 -13.03 -2.51
N MET A 173 -5.22 -14.04 -2.51
CA MET A 173 -5.46 -15.31 -1.81
C MET A 173 -5.59 -15.12 -0.29
N SER A 174 -4.70 -14.33 0.31
CA SER A 174 -4.75 -14.05 1.75
C SER A 174 -6.04 -13.32 2.16
N TRP A 175 -6.48 -12.36 1.34
CA TRP A 175 -7.72 -11.63 1.55
C TRP A 175 -8.93 -12.55 1.40
N SER A 176 -9.00 -13.33 0.32
CA SER A 176 -10.08 -14.29 0.12
C SER A 176 -10.19 -15.30 1.27
N SER A 177 -9.04 -15.75 1.80
CA SER A 177 -9.00 -16.62 2.98
C SER A 177 -9.56 -15.94 4.23
N PHE A 178 -9.18 -14.69 4.48
CA PHE A 178 -9.71 -13.90 5.61
C PHE A 178 -11.23 -13.72 5.51
N LEU A 179 -11.76 -13.37 4.33
CA LEU A 179 -13.18 -13.05 4.16
C LEU A 179 -14.12 -14.22 4.49
N GLN A 180 -13.64 -15.46 4.43
CA GLN A 180 -14.43 -16.65 4.75
C GLN A 180 -14.68 -16.84 6.25
N ASP A 181 -13.80 -16.34 7.10
CA ASP A 181 -13.91 -16.47 8.56
C ASP A 181 -13.04 -15.40 9.26
N PRO A 182 -13.48 -14.12 9.24
CA PRO A 182 -12.69 -12.99 9.74
C PRO A 182 -12.28 -13.09 11.20
N GLU A 183 -13.08 -13.74 12.03
CA GLU A 183 -12.86 -13.84 13.47
C GLU A 183 -11.73 -14.81 13.80
N SER A 184 -11.63 -15.97 13.13
CA SER A 184 -10.50 -16.87 13.38
C SER A 184 -9.24 -16.53 12.56
N ARG A 185 -9.37 -15.70 11.51
CA ARG A 185 -8.32 -15.49 10.49
C ARG A 185 -7.70 -14.11 10.48
N TYR A 186 -7.84 -13.32 11.53
CA TYR A 186 -7.43 -11.91 11.56
C TYR A 186 -5.93 -11.66 11.30
N THR A 187 -5.04 -12.61 11.56
CA THR A 187 -3.61 -12.51 11.23
C THR A 187 -3.23 -13.07 9.85
N ARG A 188 -4.20 -13.57 9.07
CA ARG A 188 -3.96 -14.13 7.72
C ARG A 188 -3.75 -13.13 6.58
N PRO A 189 -4.20 -11.86 6.62
CA PRO A 189 -3.89 -10.92 5.56
C PRO A 189 -2.37 -10.79 5.39
N LEU A 190 -1.86 -10.93 4.16
CA LEU A 190 -0.42 -10.99 3.89
C LEU A 190 0.34 -9.73 4.35
N TYR A 191 -0.35 -8.60 4.47
CA TYR A 191 0.26 -7.37 5.00
C TYR A 191 0.69 -7.49 6.47
N VAL A 192 0.08 -8.37 7.27
CA VAL A 192 0.47 -8.60 8.68
C VAL A 192 1.93 -9.05 8.78
N PRO A 193 2.34 -10.19 8.19
CA PRO A 193 3.74 -10.60 8.24
C PRO A 193 4.68 -9.66 7.48
N MET A 194 4.23 -8.98 6.42
CA MET A 194 5.07 -7.99 5.73
C MET A 194 5.43 -6.81 6.64
N VAL A 195 4.48 -6.28 7.40
CA VAL A 195 4.70 -5.17 8.35
C VAL A 195 5.59 -5.61 9.51
N ALA A 196 5.38 -6.83 10.01
CA ALA A 196 6.24 -7.43 11.03
C ALA A 196 7.70 -7.57 10.58
N ALA A 197 7.94 -7.97 9.32
CA ALA A 197 9.29 -8.06 8.77
C ALA A 197 10.01 -6.70 8.75
N VAL A 198 9.29 -5.62 8.44
CA VAL A 198 9.83 -4.25 8.50
C VAL A 198 10.20 -3.87 9.93
N SER A 199 9.32 -4.15 10.90
CA SER A 199 9.58 -3.87 12.32
C SER A 199 10.81 -4.63 12.86
N GLN A 200 10.92 -5.92 12.55
CA GLN A 200 12.07 -6.72 12.96
C GLN A 200 13.38 -6.29 12.26
N ALA A 201 13.32 -5.83 11.00
CA ALA A 201 14.47 -5.23 10.32
C ALA A 201 14.93 -3.91 10.96
N MET A 202 14.00 -3.09 11.48
CA MET A 202 14.36 -1.92 12.30
C MET A 202 15.06 -2.35 13.58
N THR A 203 14.59 -3.40 14.27
CA THR A 203 15.24 -3.95 15.46
C THR A 203 16.66 -4.46 15.17
N LEU A 204 16.86 -5.13 14.02
CA LEU A 204 18.20 -5.50 13.54
C LEU A 204 19.08 -4.26 13.38
N ALA A 205 18.58 -3.22 12.72
CA ALA A 205 19.34 -2.00 12.47
C ALA A 205 19.71 -1.26 13.77
N GLU A 206 18.79 -1.14 14.73
CA GLU A 206 19.06 -0.55 16.05
C GLU A 206 20.20 -1.30 16.77
N LYS A 207 20.20 -2.63 16.68
CA LYS A 207 21.21 -3.49 17.31
C LYS A 207 22.58 -3.39 16.64
N GLU A 208 22.64 -3.40 15.31
CA GLU A 208 23.90 -3.41 14.56
C GLU A 208 24.50 -2.01 14.37
N LEU A 209 23.69 -0.94 14.49
CA LEU A 209 24.09 0.44 14.28
C LEU A 209 24.08 1.29 15.55
N GLN A 210 24.30 0.68 16.72
CA GLN A 210 24.34 1.37 18.03
C GLN A 210 25.27 2.58 18.06
N ALA A 211 26.42 2.51 17.36
CA ALA A 211 27.37 3.62 17.28
C ALA A 211 26.78 4.88 16.61
N LEU A 212 25.80 4.70 15.71
CA LEU A 212 25.07 5.78 15.04
C LEU A 212 23.75 6.13 15.75
N LYS A 213 23.42 5.42 16.84
CA LYS A 213 22.20 5.61 17.65
C LYS A 213 20.91 5.62 16.83
N ILE A 214 20.86 4.83 15.75
CA ILE A 214 19.67 4.73 14.90
C ILE A 214 18.48 4.28 15.77
N LYS A 215 17.40 5.06 15.72
CA LYS A 215 16.15 4.87 16.49
C LYS A 215 14.91 5.41 15.75
N HIS A 216 15.11 6.11 14.64
CA HIS A 216 14.07 6.70 13.81
C HIS A 216 14.22 6.26 12.35
N PHE A 217 13.11 6.06 11.66
CA PHE A 217 13.11 5.51 10.31
C PHE A 217 12.18 6.28 9.39
N ILE A 218 12.75 6.74 8.27
CA ILE A 218 11.97 7.08 7.08
C ILE A 218 11.71 5.76 6.36
N VAL A 219 10.45 5.41 6.06
CA VAL A 219 10.11 4.15 5.38
C VAL A 219 9.58 4.42 3.98
N SER A 220 10.01 3.62 3.01
CA SER A 220 9.58 3.76 1.62
C SER A 220 9.51 2.40 0.92
N GLY A 221 8.62 2.31 -0.07
CA GLY A 221 8.41 1.12 -0.88
C GLY A 221 7.47 1.41 -2.05
N VAL A 222 7.45 0.50 -3.02
CA VAL A 222 6.68 0.63 -4.27
C VAL A 222 5.47 -0.31 -4.26
N SER A 223 4.32 0.14 -4.75
CA SER A 223 3.13 -0.69 -4.93
C SER A 223 2.70 -1.34 -3.61
N LYS A 224 2.66 -2.66 -3.52
CA LYS A 224 2.40 -3.42 -2.27
C LYS A 224 3.36 -3.06 -1.13
N ARG A 225 4.64 -2.82 -1.44
CA ARG A 225 5.64 -2.36 -0.45
C ARG A 225 5.37 -0.91 -0.03
N GLY A 226 4.79 -0.09 -0.93
CA GLY A 226 4.25 1.23 -0.60
C GLY A 226 3.03 1.15 0.31
N TRP A 227 2.19 0.13 0.14
CA TRP A 227 1.10 -0.17 1.08
C TRP A 227 1.66 -0.58 2.45
N THR A 228 2.64 -1.50 2.48
CA THR A 228 3.34 -1.88 3.72
C THR A 228 3.98 -0.68 4.40
N THR A 229 4.54 0.27 3.65
CA THR A 229 5.09 1.53 4.21
C THR A 229 4.06 2.28 5.05
N TRP A 230 2.83 2.44 4.55
CA TRP A 230 1.75 3.07 5.33
C TRP A 230 1.41 2.30 6.60
N LEU A 231 1.29 0.98 6.48
CA LEU A 231 0.91 0.12 7.60
C LEU A 231 2.02 0.02 8.65
N SER A 232 3.29 0.06 8.26
CA SER A 232 4.43 0.16 9.18
C SER A 232 4.43 1.48 9.94
N ALA A 233 4.08 2.61 9.31
CA ALA A 233 3.95 3.90 10.01
C ALA A 233 2.88 3.89 11.11
N ILE A 234 1.77 3.18 10.83
CA ILE A 234 0.65 3.01 11.75
C ILE A 234 1.05 2.09 12.92
N ALA A 235 1.66 0.95 12.61
CA ALA A 235 1.89 -0.11 13.59
C ALA A 235 3.15 0.08 14.44
N ASP A 236 4.17 0.79 13.95
CA ASP A 236 5.46 0.94 14.64
C ASP A 236 5.82 2.41 14.86
N SER A 237 6.07 2.76 16.13
CA SER A 237 6.32 4.15 16.54
C SER A 237 7.66 4.71 16.07
N ARG A 238 8.63 3.83 15.73
CA ARG A 238 9.97 4.20 15.26
C ARG A 238 9.94 4.82 13.86
N VAL A 239 8.88 4.59 13.09
CA VAL A 239 8.66 5.24 11.79
C VAL A 239 8.19 6.68 12.01
N ASP A 240 8.97 7.64 11.51
CA ASP A 240 8.70 9.06 11.72
C ASP A 240 8.54 9.88 10.42
N ALA A 241 8.72 9.26 9.25
CA ALA A 241 8.32 9.79 7.96
C ALA A 241 8.13 8.67 6.92
N ILE A 242 7.33 8.92 5.88
CA ILE A 242 7.11 7.92 4.81
C ILE A 242 7.14 8.48 3.39
N THR A 243 7.55 7.64 2.43
CA THR A 243 7.41 7.90 0.98
C THR A 243 6.83 6.67 0.27
N PRO A 244 5.51 6.48 0.27
CA PRO A 244 4.87 5.40 -0.48
C PRO A 244 4.80 5.73 -1.97
N PHE A 245 5.15 4.77 -2.84
CA PHE A 245 5.07 4.90 -4.30
C PHE A 245 3.95 4.03 -4.89
N VAL A 246 3.20 4.58 -5.86
CA VAL A 246 2.15 3.91 -6.68
C VAL A 246 1.19 3.04 -5.89
N ILE A 247 0.61 3.62 -4.84
CA ILE A 247 -0.45 3.00 -4.05
C ILE A 247 -1.59 3.98 -3.80
N ASP A 248 -2.19 4.45 -4.89
CA ASP A 248 -3.30 5.40 -4.90
C ASP A 248 -4.64 4.70 -4.57
N ALA A 249 -4.65 4.02 -3.42
CA ALA A 249 -5.66 3.02 -3.03
C ALA A 249 -6.23 3.21 -1.62
N LEU A 250 -5.83 4.27 -0.90
CA LEU A 250 -6.40 4.59 0.40
C LEU A 250 -7.90 4.89 0.27
N ASN A 251 -8.69 4.57 1.30
CA ASN A 251 -10.15 4.58 1.19
C ASN A 251 -10.63 3.58 0.12
N THR A 252 -10.09 2.36 0.22
CA THR A 252 -10.06 1.30 -0.78
C THR A 252 -11.43 1.05 -1.38
N ARG A 253 -12.49 0.98 -0.56
CA ARG A 253 -13.85 0.75 -1.06
C ARG A 253 -14.32 1.84 -2.02
N LYS A 254 -14.12 3.12 -1.67
CA LYS A 254 -14.51 4.25 -2.53
C LYS A 254 -13.67 4.28 -3.80
N VAL A 255 -12.35 4.11 -3.65
CA VAL A 255 -11.40 4.10 -4.77
C VAL A 255 -11.71 2.96 -5.76
N LEU A 256 -11.94 1.73 -5.30
CA LEU A 256 -12.29 0.62 -6.19
C LEU A 256 -13.62 0.84 -6.90
N GLY A 257 -14.62 1.39 -6.21
CA GLY A 257 -15.90 1.76 -6.82
C GLY A 257 -15.76 2.85 -7.89
N HIS A 258 -14.91 3.84 -7.64
CA HIS A 258 -14.60 4.89 -8.60
C HIS A 258 -13.85 4.34 -9.82
N MET A 259 -12.79 3.55 -9.59
CA MET A 259 -12.03 2.86 -10.63
C MET A 259 -12.93 2.01 -11.55
N TYR A 260 -13.85 1.23 -10.96
CA TYR A 260 -14.81 0.41 -11.70
C TYR A 260 -15.67 1.24 -12.67
N LYS A 261 -16.24 2.34 -12.17
CA LYS A 261 -17.06 3.25 -12.99
C LYS A 261 -16.25 3.98 -14.05
N THR A 262 -15.02 4.38 -13.72
CA THR A 262 -14.09 5.03 -14.66
C THR A 262 -13.81 4.17 -15.89
N TYR A 263 -13.77 2.85 -15.72
CA TYR A 263 -13.57 1.90 -16.82
C TYR A 263 -14.87 1.30 -17.39
N GLY A 264 -15.99 2.04 -17.27
CA GLY A 264 -17.26 1.65 -17.88
C GLY A 264 -17.83 0.37 -17.27
N ASN A 265 -17.71 0.23 -15.94
CA ASN A 265 -18.06 -0.96 -15.17
C ASN A 265 -17.25 -2.19 -15.58
N ASN A 266 -15.94 -2.01 -15.71
CA ASN A 266 -14.96 -3.09 -15.92
C ASN A 266 -13.76 -2.86 -15.00
N TRP A 267 -12.89 -3.86 -14.91
CA TRP A 267 -11.66 -3.76 -14.14
C TRP A 267 -10.45 -3.72 -15.08
N PRO A 268 -9.40 -2.95 -14.77
CA PRO A 268 -8.16 -3.04 -15.53
C PRO A 268 -7.55 -4.43 -15.36
N ILE A 269 -6.85 -4.94 -16.38
CA ILE A 269 -6.25 -6.29 -16.32
C ILE A 269 -5.29 -6.47 -15.14
N ALA A 270 -4.67 -5.39 -14.67
CA ALA A 270 -3.82 -5.39 -13.49
C ALA A 270 -4.57 -5.86 -12.23
N PHE A 271 -5.88 -5.59 -12.13
CA PHE A 271 -6.74 -6.04 -11.03
C PHE A 271 -7.12 -7.54 -11.12
N TYR A 272 -6.70 -8.26 -12.17
CA TYR A 272 -7.08 -9.65 -12.39
C TYR A 272 -6.80 -10.61 -11.22
N PRO A 273 -5.68 -10.50 -10.47
CA PRO A 273 -5.47 -11.36 -9.29
C PRO A 273 -6.63 -11.27 -8.29
N TYR A 274 -7.11 -10.06 -7.98
CA TYR A 274 -8.23 -9.84 -7.05
C TYR A 274 -9.56 -10.34 -7.62
N TYR A 275 -9.79 -10.12 -8.91
CA TYR A 275 -10.96 -10.61 -9.65
C TYR A 275 -11.04 -12.15 -9.69
N ARG A 276 -9.89 -12.83 -9.80
CA ARG A 276 -9.81 -14.30 -9.82
C ARG A 276 -10.24 -14.92 -8.50
N PHE A 277 -10.04 -14.22 -7.38
CA PHE A 277 -10.45 -14.65 -6.05
C PHE A 277 -11.79 -14.05 -5.61
N ASP A 278 -12.61 -13.58 -6.56
CA ASP A 278 -13.96 -13.04 -6.35
C ASP A 278 -14.02 -11.90 -5.31
N LEU A 279 -12.94 -11.12 -5.19
CA LEU A 279 -12.89 -10.00 -4.24
C LEU A 279 -13.72 -8.80 -4.73
N ASP A 280 -13.90 -8.67 -6.05
CA ASP A 280 -14.77 -7.65 -6.65
C ASP A 280 -16.24 -7.78 -6.22
N LYS A 281 -16.70 -9.00 -5.93
CA LYS A 281 -18.07 -9.28 -5.48
C LYS A 281 -18.30 -9.04 -4.00
N GLN A 282 -17.22 -8.88 -3.23
CA GLN A 282 -17.28 -8.84 -1.76
C GLN A 282 -17.08 -7.45 -1.17
N LEU A 283 -16.89 -6.43 -2.02
CA LEU A 283 -16.53 -5.07 -1.60
C LEU A 283 -17.53 -4.44 -0.61
N ASP A 284 -18.81 -4.84 -0.64
CA ASP A 284 -19.88 -4.32 0.22
C ASP A 284 -20.24 -5.24 1.41
N THR A 285 -19.41 -6.24 1.69
CA THR A 285 -19.65 -7.21 2.77
C THR A 285 -19.01 -6.77 4.09
N VAL A 286 -19.58 -7.22 5.22
CA VAL A 286 -18.99 -6.99 6.56
C VAL A 286 -17.58 -7.59 6.68
N PRO A 287 -17.30 -8.82 6.20
CA PRO A 287 -15.93 -9.33 6.12
C PRO A 287 -14.96 -8.40 5.40
N PHE A 288 -15.34 -7.82 4.25
CA PHE A 288 -14.45 -6.91 3.54
C PHE A 288 -14.20 -5.62 4.33
N PHE A 289 -15.23 -5.09 4.98
CA PHE A 289 -15.06 -3.97 5.89
C PHE A 289 -14.10 -4.28 7.05
N ASN A 290 -14.21 -5.47 7.66
CA ASN A 290 -13.30 -5.91 8.73
C ASN A 290 -11.86 -6.05 8.23
N LEU A 291 -11.67 -6.58 7.01
CA LEU A 291 -10.35 -6.63 6.38
C LEU A 291 -9.76 -5.23 6.22
N MET A 292 -10.54 -4.27 5.72
CA MET A 292 -10.09 -2.90 5.54
C MET A 292 -9.72 -2.25 6.89
N ASN A 293 -10.37 -2.61 8.00
CA ASN A 293 -9.96 -2.11 9.32
C ASN A 293 -8.57 -2.61 9.76
N ILE A 294 -8.02 -3.66 9.13
CA ILE A 294 -6.64 -4.12 9.31
C ILE A 294 -5.71 -3.48 8.27
N VAL A 295 -6.11 -3.47 6.99
CA VAL A 295 -5.17 -3.23 5.89
C VAL A 295 -5.35 -1.90 5.16
N ASP A 296 -6.39 -1.10 5.39
CA ASP A 296 -6.54 0.20 4.70
C ASP A 296 -6.12 1.37 5.61
N PRO A 297 -5.02 2.09 5.28
CA PRO A 297 -4.52 3.19 6.09
C PRO A 297 -5.56 4.27 6.40
N TYR A 298 -6.53 4.50 5.49
CA TYR A 298 -7.57 5.50 5.69
C TYR A 298 -8.51 5.15 6.86
N ARG A 299 -8.71 3.86 7.15
CA ARG A 299 -9.59 3.40 8.24
C ARG A 299 -9.07 3.82 9.61
N TYR A 300 -7.77 3.99 9.74
CA TYR A 300 -7.10 4.40 10.98
C TYR A 300 -7.35 5.87 11.37
N LEU A 301 -7.94 6.70 10.49
CA LEU A 301 -8.37 8.05 10.85
C LEU A 301 -9.41 8.09 11.97
N GLY A 302 -10.19 7.00 12.12
CA GLY A 302 -11.24 6.85 13.12
C GLY A 302 -10.84 6.02 14.35
N THR A 303 -9.56 5.70 14.52
CA THR A 303 -9.08 4.80 15.59
C THR A 303 -8.04 5.51 16.48
N PRO A 304 -7.63 4.91 17.62
CA PRO A 304 -6.56 5.47 18.46
C PRO A 304 -5.23 5.70 17.72
N TYR A 305 -4.99 5.02 16.61
CA TYR A 305 -3.79 5.16 15.79
C TYR A 305 -3.82 6.35 14.82
N LYS A 306 -4.87 7.18 14.81
CA LYS A 306 -4.96 8.38 13.94
C LYS A 306 -3.71 9.26 13.98
N SER A 307 -3.12 9.44 15.17
CA SER A 307 -1.92 10.25 15.35
C SER A 307 -0.71 9.72 14.57
N ARG A 308 -0.67 8.42 14.29
CA ARG A 308 0.39 7.78 13.50
C ARG A 308 0.34 8.15 12.02
N LEU A 309 -0.82 8.59 11.53
CA LEU A 309 -0.95 9.16 10.18
C LEU A 309 -0.48 10.62 10.09
N ALA A 310 -0.17 11.29 11.21
CA ALA A 310 0.21 12.70 11.21
C ALA A 310 1.71 12.95 10.94
N ILE A 311 2.51 11.89 10.80
CA ILE A 311 3.94 12.01 10.43
C ILE A 311 4.12 12.62 9.02
N PRO A 312 5.25 13.26 8.70
CA PRO A 312 5.54 13.71 7.33
C PRO A 312 5.41 12.59 6.29
N LYS A 313 4.71 12.87 5.20
CA LYS A 313 4.51 11.91 4.12
C LYS A 313 4.64 12.54 2.74
N TYR A 314 5.35 11.86 1.86
CA TYR A 314 5.48 12.24 0.46
C TYR A 314 4.90 11.15 -0.43
N ILE A 315 3.70 11.39 -0.95
CA ILE A 315 2.92 10.39 -1.69
C ILE A 315 3.25 10.54 -3.18
N VAL A 316 3.80 9.49 -3.79
CA VAL A 316 4.29 9.56 -5.17
C VAL A 316 3.56 8.54 -6.06
N ASN A 317 2.69 9.01 -6.95
CA ASN A 317 1.86 8.19 -7.81
C ASN A 317 2.23 8.39 -9.29
N ALA A 318 1.77 7.48 -10.16
CA ALA A 318 1.95 7.58 -11.59
C ALA A 318 0.69 8.20 -12.25
N SER A 319 0.85 9.14 -13.19
CA SER A 319 -0.29 9.80 -13.84
C SER A 319 -1.07 8.89 -14.81
N GLY A 320 -0.50 7.74 -15.16
CA GLY A 320 -1.10 6.72 -16.03
C GLY A 320 -0.84 5.30 -15.53
N ASP A 321 -1.01 5.09 -14.22
CA ASP A 321 -0.84 3.81 -13.50
C ASP A 321 -1.65 2.65 -14.11
N ASP A 322 -1.15 1.42 -14.04
CA ASP A 322 -1.82 0.26 -14.68
C ASP A 322 -3.06 -0.25 -13.90
N PHE A 323 -3.15 0.10 -12.61
CA PHE A 323 -4.26 -0.19 -11.71
C PHE A 323 -5.10 1.07 -11.49
N TYR A 324 -4.52 2.04 -10.81
CA TYR A 324 -5.24 3.12 -10.16
C TYR A 324 -5.53 4.27 -11.11
N VAL A 325 -6.70 4.89 -10.96
CA VAL A 325 -7.08 6.04 -11.78
C VAL A 325 -6.51 7.31 -11.16
N PRO A 326 -6.06 8.28 -11.96
CA PRO A 326 -5.21 9.37 -11.48
C PRO A 326 -5.91 10.36 -10.52
N ASP A 327 -7.24 10.40 -10.48
CA ASP A 327 -8.06 11.23 -9.58
C ASP A 327 -8.43 10.53 -8.26
N ASN A 328 -7.88 9.35 -7.97
CA ASN A 328 -8.14 8.60 -6.71
C ASN A 328 -7.76 9.38 -5.45
N SER A 329 -6.72 10.20 -5.51
CA SER A 329 -6.29 11.07 -4.39
C SER A 329 -7.43 11.92 -3.81
N SER A 330 -8.46 12.25 -4.60
CA SER A 330 -9.66 12.98 -4.13
C SER A 330 -10.48 12.26 -3.06
N PHE A 331 -10.27 10.95 -2.85
CA PHE A 331 -10.99 10.16 -1.85
C PHE A 331 -10.30 10.04 -0.49
N TYR A 332 -9.06 10.54 -0.36
CA TYR A 332 -8.32 10.42 0.90
C TYR A 332 -7.36 11.56 1.19
N TYR A 333 -6.79 12.22 0.17
CA TYR A 333 -5.62 13.08 0.37
C TYR A 333 -5.92 14.22 1.35
N ASP A 334 -7.05 14.92 1.19
CA ASP A 334 -7.42 16.07 2.02
C ASP A 334 -7.67 15.69 3.49
N ASP A 335 -8.18 14.48 3.75
CA ASP A 335 -8.47 13.97 5.10
C ASP A 335 -7.21 13.56 5.88
N LEU A 336 -6.09 13.31 5.20
CA LEU A 336 -4.85 12.90 5.86
C LEU A 336 -4.30 14.01 6.77
N PRO A 337 -4.00 13.73 8.06
CA PRO A 337 -3.48 14.74 8.98
C PRO A 337 -1.99 14.98 8.76
N GLY A 338 -1.50 16.08 9.35
CA GLY A 338 -0.08 16.40 9.41
C GLY A 338 0.53 16.83 8.07
N GLU A 339 1.86 16.95 8.05
CA GLU A 339 2.60 17.36 6.87
C GLU A 339 2.47 16.31 5.76
N LYS A 340 2.08 16.75 4.56
CA LYS A 340 1.86 15.89 3.40
C LYS A 340 2.18 16.63 2.11
N ALA A 341 2.84 15.94 1.18
CA ALA A 341 3.06 16.40 -0.18
C ALA A 341 2.65 15.29 -1.16
N LEU A 342 2.21 15.70 -2.35
CA LEU A 342 1.77 14.81 -3.42
C LEU A 342 2.66 15.00 -4.64
N ARG A 343 2.97 13.93 -5.35
CA ARG A 343 3.59 13.98 -6.68
C ARG A 343 2.92 12.97 -7.60
N PHE A 344 2.39 13.45 -8.71
CA PHE A 344 2.07 12.60 -9.86
C PHE A 344 3.23 12.66 -10.88
N ALA A 345 3.86 11.51 -11.11
CA ALA A 345 4.87 11.34 -12.13
C ALA A 345 4.21 11.35 -13.52
N PRO A 346 4.46 12.38 -14.36
CA PRO A 346 3.84 12.47 -15.68
C PRO A 346 4.31 11.33 -16.56
N ASN A 347 3.41 10.81 -17.40
CA ASN A 347 3.73 9.81 -18.42
C ASN A 347 4.40 8.55 -17.85
N SER A 348 4.08 8.19 -16.62
CA SER A 348 4.52 6.94 -15.99
C SER A 348 3.36 5.97 -15.89
N ASN A 349 3.64 4.68 -16.08
CA ASN A 349 2.78 3.59 -15.63
C ASN A 349 3.22 3.08 -14.25
N HIS A 350 2.64 1.97 -13.79
CA HIS A 350 2.90 1.43 -12.44
C HIS A 350 4.37 1.05 -12.24
N HIS A 351 5.00 0.43 -13.24
CA HIS A 351 6.43 0.08 -13.20
C HIS A 351 7.35 1.27 -13.52
N GLY A 352 6.93 2.18 -14.40
CA GLY A 352 7.72 3.35 -14.80
C GLY A 352 8.06 4.30 -13.64
N ILE A 353 7.35 4.18 -12.51
CA ILE A 353 7.60 5.01 -11.32
C ILE A 353 9.00 4.81 -10.75
N LEU A 354 9.64 3.68 -11.03
CA LEU A 354 11.01 3.40 -10.59
C LEU A 354 12.00 4.47 -11.09
N ASN A 355 11.73 5.11 -12.23
CA ASN A 355 12.53 6.22 -12.73
C ASN A 355 12.40 7.52 -11.89
N PHE A 356 11.41 7.58 -11.00
CA PHE A 356 11.10 8.74 -10.17
C PHE A 356 11.48 8.54 -8.69
N THR A 357 11.85 7.33 -8.27
CA THR A 357 12.10 7.01 -6.86
C THR A 357 13.29 7.81 -6.30
N LYS A 358 14.46 7.74 -6.95
CA LYS A 358 15.67 8.45 -6.51
C LYS A 358 15.46 9.95 -6.37
N GLN A 359 14.93 10.59 -7.42
CA GLN A 359 14.70 12.04 -7.44
C GLN A 359 13.57 12.50 -6.51
N SER A 360 12.73 11.58 -6.02
CA SER A 360 11.73 11.88 -5.00
C SER A 360 12.30 11.69 -3.58
N LEU A 361 13.05 10.61 -3.37
CA LEU A 361 13.61 10.26 -2.05
C LEU A 361 14.72 11.20 -1.62
N ILE A 362 15.68 11.54 -2.48
CA ILE A 362 16.83 12.37 -2.10
C ILE A 362 16.41 13.71 -1.47
N PRO A 363 15.57 14.55 -2.10
CA PRO A 363 15.18 15.83 -1.51
C PRO A 363 14.30 15.64 -0.26
N PHE A 364 13.39 14.65 -0.25
CA PHE A 364 12.54 14.39 0.91
C PHE A 364 13.35 13.94 2.14
N VAL A 365 14.25 12.97 1.97
CA VAL A 365 15.13 12.48 3.03
C VAL A 365 16.01 13.61 3.55
N ASN A 366 16.61 14.41 2.67
CA ASN A 366 17.41 15.56 3.07
C ASN A 366 16.62 16.58 3.89
N ARG A 367 15.34 16.80 3.58
CA ARG A 367 14.46 17.70 4.32
C ARG A 367 14.09 17.15 5.68
N VAL A 368 13.66 15.89 5.76
CA VAL A 368 13.35 15.21 7.03
C VAL A 368 14.57 15.21 7.96
N GLN A 369 15.76 14.90 7.43
CA GLN A 369 17.00 14.93 8.22
C GLN A 369 17.35 16.31 8.77
N LYS A 370 16.98 17.38 8.06
CA LYS A 370 17.24 18.77 8.45
C LYS A 370 16.08 19.42 9.22
N GLY A 371 14.97 18.71 9.43
CA GLY A 371 13.76 19.28 10.02
C GLY A 371 13.14 20.40 9.16
N ILE A 372 13.30 20.32 7.84
CA ILE A 372 12.71 21.27 6.88
C ILE A 372 11.38 20.68 6.41
N SER A 373 10.30 21.45 6.50
CA SER A 373 9.00 21.03 5.99
C SER A 373 8.96 20.94 4.47
N THR A 374 8.12 20.04 3.96
CA THR A 374 7.77 19.93 2.56
C THR A 374 6.94 21.16 2.10
N PRO A 375 7.07 21.56 0.82
CA PRO A 375 6.29 22.62 0.22
C PRO A 375 4.81 22.29 0.27
N VAL A 376 4.04 23.27 0.71
CA VAL A 376 2.58 23.24 0.71
C VAL A 376 2.10 23.96 -0.53
N LEU A 377 1.23 23.29 -1.29
CA LEU A 377 0.47 23.86 -2.40
C LEU A 377 -0.92 24.17 -1.85
N ASP A 378 -1.21 25.45 -1.65
CA ASP A 378 -2.54 25.92 -1.30
C ASP A 378 -3.36 26.10 -2.57
N ILE A 379 -4.42 25.32 -2.70
CA ILE A 379 -5.15 25.11 -3.95
C ILE A 379 -6.58 25.57 -3.77
N SER A 380 -7.03 26.47 -4.65
CA SER A 380 -8.43 26.86 -4.76
C SER A 380 -8.95 26.53 -6.16
N THR A 381 -10.19 26.03 -6.22
CA THR A 381 -10.83 25.71 -7.50
C THR A 381 -12.22 26.34 -7.58
N GLU A 382 -12.53 26.94 -8.71
CA GLU A 382 -13.84 27.50 -9.02
C GLU A 382 -14.35 26.94 -10.35
N MET A 383 -15.64 26.60 -10.42
CA MET A 383 -16.28 26.19 -11.66
C MET A 383 -17.18 27.32 -12.14
N THR A 384 -16.94 27.82 -13.36
CA THR A 384 -17.79 28.79 -14.03
C THR A 384 -18.20 28.21 -15.38
N GLU A 385 -19.50 27.96 -15.55
CA GLU A 385 -20.05 27.30 -16.74
C GLU A 385 -19.38 25.95 -17.06
N ARG A 386 -18.51 25.91 -18.09
CA ARG A 386 -17.76 24.73 -18.55
C ARG A 386 -16.25 24.87 -18.32
N VAL A 387 -15.84 25.81 -17.48
CA VAL A 387 -14.43 26.11 -17.20
C VAL A 387 -14.16 25.96 -15.71
N GLN A 388 -13.22 25.09 -15.37
CA GLN A 388 -12.67 25.02 -14.01
C GLN A 388 -11.42 25.88 -13.92
N TYR A 389 -11.44 26.89 -13.06
CA TYR A 389 -10.26 27.66 -12.68
C TYR A 389 -9.55 26.97 -11.51
N VAL A 390 -8.24 26.79 -11.63
CA VAL A 390 -7.39 26.24 -10.59
C VAL A 390 -6.32 27.27 -10.26
N THR A 391 -6.33 27.78 -9.04
CA THR A 391 -5.33 28.73 -8.53
C THR A 391 -4.49 28.06 -7.45
N VAL A 392 -3.16 28.13 -7.60
CA VAL A 392 -2.18 27.51 -6.71
C VAL A 392 -1.25 28.56 -6.13
N ARG A 393 -1.14 28.57 -4.80
CA ARG A 393 -0.16 29.33 -4.03
C ARG A 393 0.85 28.37 -3.42
N PHE A 394 2.09 28.82 -3.31
CA PHE A 394 3.20 27.97 -2.86
C PHE A 394 3.78 28.53 -1.56
N SER A 395 4.05 27.66 -0.59
CA SER A 395 4.73 28.06 0.66
C SER A 395 6.22 28.35 0.47
N GLU A 396 6.81 27.86 -0.61
CA GLU A 396 8.18 28.08 -1.06
C GLU A 396 8.14 28.50 -2.54
N VAL A 397 9.05 29.37 -3.00
CA VAL A 397 9.09 29.78 -4.40
C VAL A 397 9.60 28.63 -5.28
N PRO A 398 8.82 28.12 -6.25
CA PRO A 398 9.29 27.10 -7.17
C PRO A 398 10.23 27.67 -8.24
N GLU A 399 11.19 26.88 -8.70
CA GLU A 399 12.09 27.23 -9.82
C GLU A 399 11.46 26.92 -11.18
N LYS A 400 10.59 25.92 -11.24
CA LYS A 400 9.89 25.50 -12.46
C LYS A 400 8.45 25.13 -12.13
N ILE A 401 7.51 25.60 -12.94
CA ILE A 401 6.09 25.22 -12.86
C ILE A 401 5.64 24.72 -14.23
N VAL A 402 4.95 23.59 -14.26
CA VAL A 402 4.42 22.95 -15.47
C VAL A 402 2.97 22.55 -15.27
N LEU A 403 2.13 22.89 -16.24
CA LEU A 403 0.82 22.27 -16.41
C LEU A 403 0.97 21.03 -17.28
N TRP A 404 0.56 19.88 -16.77
CA TRP A 404 0.44 18.64 -17.52
C TRP A 404 -1.01 18.43 -17.94
N LYS A 405 -1.28 18.18 -19.23
CA LYS A 405 -2.64 17.86 -19.74
C LYS A 405 -2.65 16.65 -20.66
N ALA A 406 -3.66 15.80 -20.53
CA ALA A 406 -3.97 14.74 -21.49
C ALA A 406 -5.47 14.78 -21.82
N ALA A 407 -5.83 14.47 -23.06
CA ALA A 407 -7.22 14.31 -23.48
C ALA A 407 -7.45 12.89 -23.99
N ASN A 408 -8.61 12.32 -23.67
CA ASN A 408 -9.06 11.04 -24.22
C ASN A 408 -10.52 11.18 -24.70
N PRO A 409 -10.76 11.27 -26.02
CA PRO A 409 -12.09 11.43 -26.58
C PRO A 409 -12.95 10.15 -26.49
N GLU A 410 -12.32 8.97 -26.32
CA GLU A 410 -13.01 7.68 -26.41
C GLU A 410 -13.38 7.08 -25.06
N SER A 411 -12.64 7.42 -23.99
CA SER A 411 -12.85 6.85 -22.65
C SER A 411 -12.27 7.72 -21.54
N ARG A 412 -12.65 7.45 -20.29
CA ARG A 412 -12.06 8.07 -19.09
C ARG A 412 -10.77 7.37 -18.62
N ASP A 413 -10.15 6.55 -19.49
CA ASP A 413 -8.91 5.84 -19.21
C ASP A 413 -7.70 6.73 -19.56
N PHE A 414 -6.84 7.02 -18.58
CA PHE A 414 -5.62 7.83 -18.75
C PHE A 414 -4.33 7.02 -18.59
N ARG A 415 -4.42 5.69 -18.64
CA ARG A 415 -3.26 4.81 -18.46
C ARG A 415 -2.23 5.03 -19.55
N TYR A 416 -0.97 5.08 -19.14
CA TYR A 416 0.15 5.24 -20.06
C TYR A 416 0.26 4.04 -21.02
N ALA A 417 -0.07 2.83 -20.53
CA ALA A 417 -0.19 1.62 -21.33
C ALA A 417 -1.24 1.73 -22.46
N CYS A 418 -2.26 2.57 -22.28
CA CYS A 418 -3.31 2.85 -23.25
C CYS A 418 -2.95 3.96 -24.25
N ARG A 419 -1.67 4.30 -24.36
CA ARG A 419 -1.13 5.34 -25.27
C ARG A 419 -1.60 6.76 -24.99
N VAL A 420 -2.19 7.01 -23.82
CA VAL A 420 -2.50 8.37 -23.36
C VAL A 420 -1.21 9.03 -22.88
N ARG A 421 -0.98 10.28 -23.29
CA ARG A 421 0.22 11.06 -22.95
C ARG A 421 -0.19 12.43 -22.44
N TYR A 422 0.42 12.84 -21.34
CA TYR A 422 0.35 14.18 -20.80
C TYR A 422 1.37 15.05 -21.55
N MET A 423 0.89 16.19 -22.05
CA MET A 423 1.71 17.23 -22.65
C MET A 423 2.03 18.29 -21.59
N GLU A 424 3.29 18.72 -21.54
CA GLU A 424 3.71 19.82 -20.67
C GLU A 424 3.41 21.18 -21.29
N THR A 425 3.07 22.14 -20.44
CA THR A 425 3.00 23.56 -20.76
C THR A 425 3.65 24.34 -19.62
N PRO A 426 4.77 25.04 -19.84
CA PRO A 426 5.38 25.87 -18.81
C PRO A 426 4.41 26.93 -18.29
N LEU A 427 4.47 27.19 -16.99
CA LEU A 427 3.70 28.24 -16.32
C LEU A 427 4.64 29.21 -15.63
N HIS A 428 4.19 30.46 -15.49
CA HIS A 428 4.92 31.51 -14.81
C HIS A 428 4.14 32.00 -13.61
N LEU A 429 4.84 32.29 -12.52
CA LEU A 429 4.25 32.95 -11.36
C LEU A 429 3.73 34.32 -11.76
N SER A 430 2.55 34.66 -11.27
CA SER A 430 2.04 36.02 -11.32
C SER A 430 2.88 36.96 -10.44
N ALA A 431 2.62 38.27 -10.54
CA ALA A 431 3.18 39.26 -9.62
C ALA A 431 2.79 39.01 -8.14
N THR A 432 1.68 38.31 -7.90
CA THR A 432 1.22 37.92 -6.55
C THR A 432 1.84 36.60 -6.07
N GLY A 433 2.71 35.97 -6.86
CA GLY A 433 3.38 34.71 -6.48
C GLY A 433 2.48 33.47 -6.59
N GLU A 434 1.39 33.55 -7.36
CA GLU A 434 0.46 32.44 -7.59
C GLU A 434 0.42 32.05 -9.07
N VAL A 435 -0.16 30.89 -9.36
CA VAL A 435 -0.45 30.42 -10.71
C VAL A 435 -1.94 30.16 -10.82
N SER A 436 -2.56 30.64 -11.89
CA SER A 436 -3.95 30.34 -12.23
C SER A 436 -4.04 29.74 -13.63
N VAL A 437 -4.76 28.62 -13.76
CA VAL A 437 -5.04 27.97 -15.05
C VAL A 437 -6.54 27.76 -15.23
N SER A 438 -7.00 27.87 -16.47
CA SER A 438 -8.36 27.53 -16.89
C SER A 438 -8.38 26.15 -17.57
N LEU A 439 -9.19 25.24 -17.04
CA LEU A 439 -9.38 23.89 -17.56
C LEU A 439 -10.79 23.77 -18.12
N GLU A 440 -10.91 23.72 -19.45
CA GLU A 440 -12.21 23.59 -20.11
C GLU A 440 -12.69 22.13 -20.11
N ILE A 441 -13.98 21.92 -19.88
CA ILE A 441 -14.62 20.61 -20.06
C ILE A 441 -14.68 20.31 -21.56
N PRO A 442 -14.01 19.25 -22.05
CA PRO A 442 -13.95 18.96 -23.47
C PRO A 442 -15.35 18.72 -24.04
N SER A 443 -15.55 19.06 -25.32
CA SER A 443 -16.82 18.81 -26.01
C SER A 443 -17.11 17.31 -26.20
N VAL A 444 -16.05 16.48 -26.26
CA VAL A 444 -16.11 15.03 -26.39
C VAL A 444 -15.09 14.38 -25.44
N GLY A 445 -15.52 13.33 -24.73
CA GLY A 445 -14.67 12.53 -23.85
C GLY A 445 -14.25 13.24 -22.57
N TRP A 446 -13.01 13.00 -22.14
CA TRP A 446 -12.47 13.48 -20.87
C TRP A 446 -11.08 14.11 -21.05
N GLN A 447 -10.73 15.00 -20.12
CA GLN A 447 -9.41 15.62 -20.01
C GLN A 447 -8.87 15.41 -18.59
N ALA A 448 -7.60 15.05 -18.49
CA ALA A 448 -6.82 15.02 -17.26
C ALA A 448 -5.85 16.19 -17.19
N ALA A 449 -5.69 16.80 -16.02
CA ALA A 449 -4.73 17.87 -15.81
C ALA A 449 -4.18 17.91 -14.38
N PHE A 450 -2.92 18.33 -14.22
CA PHE A 450 -2.35 18.69 -12.91
C PHE A 450 -1.20 19.68 -13.08
N ILE A 451 -0.91 20.44 -12.02
CA ILE A 451 0.22 21.37 -11.98
C ILE A 451 1.35 20.71 -11.19
N GLU A 452 2.57 20.74 -11.74
CA GLU A 452 3.82 20.29 -11.12
C GLU A 452 4.72 21.49 -10.82
N ALA A 453 5.24 21.57 -9.61
CA ALA A 453 6.19 22.57 -9.16
C ALA A 453 7.49 21.90 -8.70
N THR A 454 8.62 22.34 -9.25
CA THR A 454 9.98 21.91 -8.84
C THR A 454 10.62 23.00 -8.01
N PHE A 455 11.16 22.65 -6.84
CA PHE A 455 11.79 23.56 -5.89
C PHE A 455 13.31 23.48 -5.96
N LYS A 456 13.98 24.45 -5.34
CA LYS A 456 15.43 24.67 -5.45
C LYS A 456 16.32 23.48 -5.08
N ASP A 457 15.87 22.63 -4.15
CA ASP A 457 16.60 21.43 -3.75
C ASP A 457 16.22 20.18 -4.57
N GLY A 458 15.45 20.36 -5.64
CA GLY A 458 15.00 19.28 -6.52
C GLY A 458 13.73 18.58 -6.05
N PHE A 459 13.12 18.99 -4.93
CA PHE A 459 11.82 18.45 -4.55
C PHE A 459 10.76 18.81 -5.58
N VAL A 460 9.79 17.92 -5.78
CA VAL A 460 8.68 18.12 -6.72
C VAL A 460 7.36 17.91 -6.00
N ALA A 461 6.47 18.89 -6.05
CA ALA A 461 5.11 18.75 -5.57
C ALA A 461 4.12 18.99 -6.71
N THR A 462 2.98 18.29 -6.67
CA THR A 462 1.90 18.46 -7.63
C THR A 462 0.60 18.77 -6.93
N THR A 463 -0.31 19.43 -7.64
CA THR A 463 -1.74 19.36 -7.30
C THR A 463 -2.23 17.91 -7.44
N PRO A 464 -3.42 17.57 -6.92
CA PRO A 464 -4.16 16.41 -7.38
C PRO A 464 -4.39 16.45 -8.90
N VAL A 465 -4.68 15.29 -9.51
CA VAL A 465 -5.11 15.25 -10.92
C VAL A 465 -6.60 15.57 -11.00
N TYR A 466 -6.93 16.53 -11.86
CA TYR A 466 -8.29 16.89 -12.20
C TYR A 466 -8.72 16.12 -13.45
N ILE A 467 -9.84 15.39 -13.36
CA ILE A 467 -10.52 14.79 -14.51
C ILE A 467 -11.78 15.59 -14.80
N LEU A 468 -11.92 16.07 -16.04
CA LEU A 468 -13.07 16.83 -16.51
C LEU A 468 -13.74 16.14 -17.70
N PRO A 469 -15.07 16.01 -17.72
CA PRO A 469 -16.01 16.28 -16.62
C PRO A 469 -15.85 15.30 -15.43
N LYS A 470 -15.86 15.83 -14.20
CA LYS A 470 -15.57 15.05 -12.96
C LYS A 470 -16.60 13.97 -12.66
N ASP A 471 -17.89 14.31 -12.71
CA ASP A 471 -18.97 13.44 -12.24
C ASP A 471 -19.66 12.65 -13.36
N ILE A 472 -19.12 12.72 -14.58
CA ILE A 472 -19.63 11.97 -15.73
C ILE A 472 -18.73 10.77 -15.99
N TYR A 473 -19.31 9.58 -15.97
CA TYR A 473 -18.64 8.31 -16.24
C TYR A 473 -19.02 7.77 -17.62
N PRO A 474 -18.15 6.99 -18.27
CA PRO A 474 -18.50 6.34 -19.53
C PRO A 474 -19.67 5.35 -19.33
N PRO A 475 -20.46 5.08 -20.39
CA PRO A 475 -21.48 4.05 -20.34
C PRO A 475 -20.86 2.65 -20.12
N ILE A 476 -21.70 1.66 -19.81
CA ILE A 476 -21.26 0.26 -19.63
C ILE A 476 -20.73 -0.28 -20.96
N LYS A 477 -19.43 -0.18 -21.16
CA LYS A 477 -18.71 -0.61 -22.36
C LYS A 477 -17.22 -0.76 -22.01
N ILE A 478 -16.59 -1.80 -22.55
CA ILE A 478 -15.13 -1.94 -22.42
C ILE A 478 -14.44 -0.79 -23.19
N PRO A 479 -13.52 -0.05 -22.56
CA PRO A 479 -12.75 0.97 -23.25
C PRO A 479 -11.87 0.39 -24.38
N PRO A 480 -11.40 1.22 -25.33
CA PRO A 480 -10.47 0.77 -26.38
C PRO A 480 -9.23 0.07 -25.81
N VAL A 481 -8.84 -1.06 -26.42
CA VAL A 481 -7.70 -1.86 -25.97
C VAL A 481 -6.48 -1.58 -26.86
N HIS A 482 -5.39 -1.14 -26.24
CA HIS A 482 -4.12 -0.88 -26.91
C HIS A 482 -2.98 -1.70 -26.28
N GLY A 483 -2.84 -2.97 -26.71
CA GLY A 483 -1.80 -3.88 -26.19
C GLY A 483 -2.21 -4.64 -24.92
N LEU A 484 -1.27 -5.38 -24.35
CA LEU A 484 -1.56 -6.33 -23.26
C LEU A 484 -1.91 -5.66 -21.93
N LEU A 485 -1.24 -4.55 -21.58
CA LEU A 485 -1.45 -3.84 -20.32
C LEU A 485 -2.66 -2.89 -20.34
N CYS A 486 -3.13 -2.50 -21.53
CA CYS A 486 -4.38 -1.75 -21.73
C CYS A 486 -5.62 -2.66 -21.83
N LYS A 487 -5.56 -3.87 -21.27
CA LYS A 487 -6.70 -4.79 -21.26
C LYS A 487 -7.58 -4.55 -20.04
N PHE A 488 -8.78 -5.11 -20.12
CA PHE A 488 -9.78 -5.11 -19.07
C PHE A 488 -10.28 -6.53 -18.83
N VAL A 489 -10.81 -6.76 -17.64
CA VAL A 489 -11.67 -7.91 -17.35
C VAL A 489 -13.09 -7.41 -17.11
N HIS A 490 -14.05 -8.18 -17.60
CA HIS A 490 -15.46 -7.80 -17.55
C HIS A 490 -15.92 -7.61 -16.12
N GLY A 491 -16.62 -6.50 -15.87
CA GLY A 491 -17.35 -6.31 -14.64
C GLY A 491 -18.37 -7.43 -14.44
N ARG A 492 -18.49 -7.87 -13.19
CA ARG A 492 -19.50 -8.84 -12.77
C ARG A 492 -20.52 -8.06 -11.95
N THR A 493 -21.79 -8.21 -12.28
CA THR A 493 -22.92 -7.68 -11.50
C THR A 493 -23.07 -8.43 -10.20
#